data_AF-A0A0V1G826-F1
#
_entry.id   AF-A0A0V1G826-F1
#
_cell.length_a   1.000
_cell.length_b   1.000
_cell.length_c   1.000
_cell.angle_alpha   90.00
_cell.angle_beta   90.00
_cell.angle_gamma   90.00
#
_symmetry.space_group_name_H-M   'P 1'
#
loop_
_entity.id
_entity.type
_entity.pdbx_description
1 polymer ?
#
loop_
_entity_poly.entity_id
_entity_poly.type
_entity_poly.pdbx_seq_one_letter_code
_entity_poly.pdbx_strand_id
1 'polypeptide(L)' 'MSRKYLKKDGRHRRPRETAKFRGTPFYASPVALKEGEQARRDDVWAWFFMTI' A
#
# COMPACT_ATOMS: atom_id res chain seq x y z
N MET A 1 -2.07 -9.35 4.72
CA MET A 1 -1.56 -8.66 5.93
C MET A 1 -0.58 -7.59 5.52
N SER A 2 -0.84 -6.33 5.89
CA SER A 2 0.08 -5.22 5.64
C SER A 2 1.25 -5.31 6.62
N ARG A 3 2.48 -5.18 6.11
CA ARG A 3 3.67 -5.13 6.95
C ARG A 3 3.76 -3.74 7.57
N LYS A 4 4.16 -3.64 8.84
CA LYS A 4 4.50 -2.34 9.44
C LYS A 4 5.57 -1.64 8.60
N TYR A 5 5.34 -0.37 8.25
CA TYR A 5 6.25 0.43 7.43
C TYR A 5 7.49 0.88 8.20
N LEU A 6 7.44 0.89 9.54
CA LEU A 6 8.58 1.17 10.42
C LEU A 6 9.21 -0.12 10.96
N LYS A 7 10.51 -0.03 11.23
CA LYS A 7 11.25 -0.94 12.10
C LYS A 7 11.04 -0.57 13.56
N LYS A 8 11.52 -1.40 14.49
CA LYS A 8 11.43 -1.12 15.94
C LYS A 8 12.22 0.13 16.35
N ASP A 9 13.23 0.50 15.58
CA ASP A 9 14.07 1.69 15.75
C ASP A 9 13.47 2.97 15.12
N GLY A 10 12.23 2.92 14.62
CA GLY A 10 11.57 4.06 13.99
C GLY A 10 12.03 4.36 12.56
N ARG A 11 12.98 3.59 11.99
CA ARG A 11 13.41 3.79 10.60
C ARG A 11 12.41 3.17 9.62
N HIS A 12 12.26 3.82 8.47
CA HIS A 12 11.48 3.26 7.38
C HIS A 12 12.09 1.94 6.88
N ARG A 13 11.23 0.94 6.69
CA ARG A 13 11.62 -0.27 5.99
C ARG A 13 11.72 0.01 4.50
N ARG A 14 12.69 -0.62 3.84
CA ARG A 14 12.73 -0.65 2.39
C ARG A 14 11.51 -1.40 1.84
N PRO A 15 10.94 -0.94 0.71
CA PRO A 15 9.89 -1.66 0.02
C PRO A 15 10.40 -3.05 -0.38
N ARG A 16 9.49 -4.04 -0.37
CA ARG A 16 9.77 -5.34 -0.98
C ARG A 16 9.91 -5.19 -2.49
N GLU A 17 10.66 -6.10 -3.10
CA GLU A 17 10.77 -6.20 -4.56
C GLU A 17 9.40 -6.48 -5.20
N THR A 18 8.59 -7.34 -4.57
CA THR A 18 7.22 -7.62 -4.98
C THR A 18 6.31 -7.73 -3.76
N ALA A 19 5.15 -7.06 -3.85
CA ALA A 19 4.09 -7.11 -2.86
C ALA A 19 2.77 -7.50 -3.55
N LYS A 20 2.52 -8.82 -3.64
CA LYS A 20 1.32 -9.38 -4.29
C LYS A 20 0.04 -8.68 -3.82
N PHE A 21 -0.75 -8.22 -4.78
CA PHE A 21 -2.02 -7.57 -4.53
C PHE A 21 -3.02 -8.53 -3.88
N ARG A 22 -3.74 -8.06 -2.85
CA ARG A 22 -4.76 -8.83 -2.12
C ARG A 22 -5.99 -8.00 -1.73
N GLY A 23 -6.11 -6.79 -2.28
CA GLY A 23 -7.19 -5.86 -1.96
C GLY A 23 -8.37 -5.98 -2.93
N THR A 24 -9.31 -5.05 -2.82
CA THR A 24 -10.43 -4.90 -3.77
C THR A 24 -9.96 -4.04 -4.95
N PRO A 25 -9.98 -4.54 -6.21
CA PRO A 25 -9.43 -3.83 -7.37
C PRO A 25 -9.99 -2.42 -7.58
N PHE A 26 -11.28 -2.22 -7.31
CA PHE A 26 -11.99 -0.96 -7.57
C PHE A 26 -11.45 0.24 -6.80
N TYR A 27 -10.87 0.02 -5.61
CA TYR A 27 -10.33 1.08 -4.75
C TYR A 27 -8.79 1.08 -4.72
N ALA A 28 -8.15 0.22 -5.52
CA ALA A 28 -6.72 0.01 -5.45
C ALA A 28 -5.96 1.14 -6.15
N SER A 29 -4.88 1.60 -5.52
CA SER A 29 -3.96 2.53 -6.17
C SER A 29 -3.20 1.83 -7.32
N PRO A 30 -2.66 2.61 -8.28
CA PRO A 30 -1.81 2.05 -9.34
C PRO A 30 -0.57 1.32 -8.82
N VAL A 31 -0.03 1.73 -7.66
CA VAL A 31 1.11 1.06 -7.03
C VAL A 31 0.72 -0.33 -6.55
N ALA A 32 -0.45 -0.45 -5.92
CA ALA A 32 -0.95 -1.73 -5.44
C ALA A 32 -1.24 -2.71 -6.59
N LEU A 33 -1.83 -2.21 -7.69
CA LEU A 33 -2.13 -3.01 -8.88
C LEU A 33 -0.88 -3.48 -9.63
N LYS A 34 0.22 -2.71 -9.57
CA LYS A 34 1.53 -3.08 -10.10
C LYS A 34 2.36 -3.93 -9.13
N GLU A 35 1.72 -4.49 -8.09
CA GLU A 35 2.36 -5.29 -7.04
C GLU A 35 3.52 -4.57 -6.31
N GLY A 36 3.44 -3.24 -6.24
CA GLY A 36 4.38 -2.41 -5.48
C GLY A 36 4.04 -2.40 -3.99
N GLU A 37 5.03 -2.11 -3.15
CA GLU A 37 4.82 -1.96 -1.71
C GLU A 37 3.87 -0.80 -1.41
N GLN A 38 2.75 -1.12 -0.77
CA GLN A 38 1.77 -0.13 -0.34
C GLN A 38 2.32 0.74 0.81
N ALA A 39 1.94 2.01 0.81
CA ALA A 39 2.23 2.99 1.82
C ALA A 39 0.98 3.82 2.14
N ARG A 40 1.08 4.75 3.10
CA ARG A 40 -0.02 5.64 3.52
C ARG A 40 -0.72 6.37 2.36
N ARG A 41 0.00 6.65 1.28
CA ARG A 41 -0.57 7.26 0.07
C ARG A 41 -1.64 6.38 -0.58
N ASP A 42 -1.47 5.06 -0.52
CA ASP A 42 -2.36 4.09 -1.16
C ASP A 42 -3.67 3.97 -0.38
N ASP A 43 -3.64 4.22 0.94
CA ASP A 43 -4.86 4.37 1.75
C ASP A 43 -5.64 5.64 1.38
N VAL A 44 -4.94 6.75 1.09
CA VAL A 44 -5.59 7.99 0.60
C VAL A 44 -6.20 7.80 -0.79
N TRP A 45 -5.54 7.04 -1.68
CA TRP A 45 -6.11 6.64 -2.97
C TRP A 45 -7.43 5.87 -2.82
N ALA A 46 -7.44 4.86 -1.93
CA ALA A 46 -8.64 4.08 -1.66
C ALA A 46 -9.75 4.95 -1.05
N TRP A 47 -9.39 5.84 -0.12
CA TRP A 47 -10.34 6.78 0.47
C TRP A 47 -10.96 7.71 -0.58
N PHE A 48 -10.14 8.27 -1.47
CA PHE A 48 -10.63 9.09 -2.58
C PHE A 48 -11.67 8.34 -3.40
N PHE A 49 -11.36 7.14 -3.89
CA PHE A 49 -12.30 6.32 -4.67
C PHE A 49 -13.54 5.85 -3.91
N MET A 50 -13.54 5.88 -2.57
CA MET A 50 -14.75 5.60 -1.78
C MET A 50 -15.66 6.83 -1.63
N THR A 51 -15.11 8.04 -1.76
CA THR A 51 -15.81 9.30 -1.48
C THR A 51 -16.45 9.95 -2.70
N ILE A 52 -16.08 9.52 -3.90
CA ILE A 52 -16.64 9.91 -5.20
C ILE A 52 -17.37 8.72 -5.80
#